data_AF-A0A0V1ENA4-F1
#
_entry.id   AF-A0A0V1ENA4-F1
#
_cell.length_a   1.000
_cell.length_b   1.000
_cell.length_c   1.000
_cell.angle_alpha   90.00
_cell.angle_beta   90.00
_cell.angle_gamma   90.00
#
_symmetry.space_group_name_H-M   'P 1'
#
loop_
_entity.id
_entity.type
_entity.pdbx_description
1 polymer ?
#
loop_
_entity_poly.entity_id
_entity_poly.type
_entity_poly.pdbx_seq_one_letter_code
_entity_poly.pdbx_strand_id
1 'polypeptide(L)'
;MHKDAPLSTSEGFKPEMIFNYNLSKGGVNNIPYTYTCQRMLLDVSANNGYLLWTDCNPKWNAGKMYRRRLHLEELEKGQLTPQILWRKLLSQALMSVHFVQKVQSKKQGTSESTVQAASNKNVPGANYAMLQTITRQPAV
;
A
#
# COMPACT_ATOMS: atom_id res chain seq x y z
N MET A 1 2.69 43.39 37.14
CA MET A 1 3.62 43.35 36.00
C MET A 1 4.59 42.19 36.21
N HIS A 2 4.74 41.28 35.25
CA HIS A 2 5.73 40.19 35.30
C HIS A 2 7.15 40.78 35.29
N LYS A 3 7.82 40.79 36.45
CA LYS A 3 9.18 41.35 36.61
C LYS A 3 10.27 40.26 36.62
N ASP A 4 9.89 39.00 36.89
CA ASP A 4 10.81 37.89 37.14
C ASP A 4 10.75 36.79 36.06
N ALA A 5 10.45 37.15 34.81
CA ALA A 5 10.35 36.16 33.74
C ALA A 5 11.75 35.62 33.40
N PRO A 6 11.95 34.28 33.36
CA PRO A 6 13.24 33.69 33.01
C PRO A 6 13.64 34.10 31.59
N LEU A 7 14.87 34.60 31.46
CA LEU A 7 15.47 34.97 30.18
C LEU A 7 16.32 33.81 29.67
N SER A 8 16.31 33.60 28.36
CA SER A 8 17.16 32.58 27.73
C SER A 8 18.64 32.95 27.78
N THR A 9 19.51 31.94 27.79
CA THR A 9 20.97 32.08 27.75
C THR A 9 21.52 32.34 26.32
N SER A 10 20.64 32.46 25.32
CA SER A 10 21.02 32.67 23.93
C SER A 10 21.17 34.15 23.57
N GLU A 11 21.85 34.42 22.47
CA GLU A 11 22.15 35.77 21.99
C GLU A 11 20.85 36.59 21.79
N GLY A 12 20.69 37.62 22.62
CA GLY A 12 19.52 38.51 22.61
C GLY A 12 18.60 38.41 23.83
N PHE A 13 18.89 37.56 24.82
CA PHE A 13 18.20 37.51 26.14
C PHE A 13 16.67 37.58 26.05
N LYS A 14 16.08 36.90 25.06
CA LYS A 14 14.63 36.89 24.91
C LYS A 14 14.00 36.11 26.07
N PRO A 15 12.83 36.54 26.58
CA PRO A 15 12.07 35.75 27.54
C PRO A 15 11.82 34.34 27.03
N GLU A 16 11.93 33.36 27.91
CA GLU A 16 11.70 31.94 27.58
C GLU A 16 10.32 31.70 26.96
N MET A 17 9.32 32.48 27.41
CA MET A 17 7.96 32.48 26.85
C MET A 17 7.94 32.71 25.33
N ILE A 18 8.82 33.55 24.79
CA ILE A 18 8.91 33.82 23.35
C ILE A 18 9.45 32.59 22.61
N PHE A 19 10.37 31.84 23.19
CA PHE A 19 10.85 30.58 22.60
C PHE A 19 9.74 29.53 22.58
N ASN A 20 9.07 29.33 23.71
CA ASN A 20 7.96 28.37 23.82
C ASN A 20 6.82 28.71 22.85
N TYR A 21 6.50 30.00 22.70
CA TYR A 21 5.56 30.47 21.70
C TYR A 21 6.05 30.19 20.27
N ASN A 22 7.31 30.50 19.96
CA ASN A 22 7.85 30.29 18.61
C ASN A 22 7.96 28.81 18.23
N LEU A 23 8.20 27.91 19.19
CA LEU A 23 8.20 26.47 18.99
C LEU A 23 6.80 25.92 18.65
N SER A 24 5.75 26.50 19.23
CA SER A 24 4.37 25.99 19.09
C SER A 24 3.54 26.70 18.00
N LYS A 25 3.83 27.97 17.70
CA LYS A 25 3.03 28.79 16.77
C LYS A 25 2.99 28.30 15.32
N GLY A 26 3.94 27.44 14.93
CA GLY A 26 4.02 26.90 13.57
C GLY A 26 3.09 25.71 13.29
N GLY A 27 2.47 25.12 14.31
CA GLY A 27 1.74 23.85 14.16
C GLY A 27 0.58 23.90 13.16
N VAL A 28 -0.15 25.02 13.12
CA VAL A 28 -1.37 25.17 12.28
C VAL A 28 -1.03 25.80 10.92
N ASN A 29 -0.04 26.69 10.87
CA ASN A 29 0.30 27.46 9.67
C ASN A 29 0.95 26.65 8.54
N ASN A 30 1.25 25.37 8.79
CA ASN A 30 1.86 24.47 7.81
C ASN A 30 0.85 23.79 6.88
N ILE A 31 -0.46 24.04 7.05
CA ILE A 31 -1.50 23.57 6.14
C ILE A 31 -1.73 24.66 5.09
N PRO A 32 -1.61 24.38 3.78
CA PRO A 32 -1.84 25.38 2.75
C PRO A 32 -3.30 25.88 2.80
N TYR A 33 -3.49 27.18 3.09
CA TYR A 33 -4.79 27.86 3.22
C TYR A 33 -5.44 28.24 1.87
N THR A 34 -4.84 27.84 0.75
CA THR A 34 -5.35 28.15 -0.59
C THR A 34 -6.07 26.90 -1.10
N TYR A 35 -7.28 27.06 -1.65
CA TYR A 35 -8.16 26.07 -2.31
C TYR A 35 -9.46 25.69 -1.59
N THR A 36 -10.47 25.35 -2.39
CA THR A 36 -11.89 25.12 -2.05
C THR A 36 -12.09 24.08 -0.93
N CYS A 37 -13.12 24.25 -0.09
CA CYS A 37 -13.38 23.45 1.12
C CYS A 37 -13.35 21.92 0.91
N GLN A 38 -13.74 21.44 -0.28
CA GLN A 38 -13.74 20.02 -0.61
C GLN A 38 -12.32 19.44 -0.74
N ARG A 39 -11.38 20.24 -1.25
CA ARG A 39 -9.98 19.84 -1.39
C ARG A 39 -9.27 19.84 -0.03
N MET A 40 -9.60 20.80 0.83
CA MET A 40 -9.07 20.85 2.20
C MET A 40 -9.43 19.61 3.03
N LEU A 41 -10.67 19.10 2.93
CA LEU A 41 -11.07 17.91 3.68
C LEU A 41 -10.26 16.66 3.28
N LEU A 42 -10.00 16.51 1.98
CA LEU A 42 -9.17 15.42 1.45
C LEU A 42 -7.70 15.58 1.88
N ASP A 43 -7.16 16.79 1.77
CA ASP A 43 -5.75 17.05 2.12
C ASP A 43 -5.50 16.86 3.63
N VAL A 44 -6.42 17.32 4.49
CA VAL A 44 -6.33 17.13 5.95
C VAL A 44 -6.47 15.65 6.33
N SER A 45 -7.46 14.95 5.78
CA SER A 45 -7.67 13.53 6.08
C SER A 45 -6.49 12.65 5.59
N ALA A 46 -5.97 12.94 4.40
CA ALA A 46 -4.77 12.31 3.84
C ALA A 46 -3.54 12.52 4.75
N ASN A 47 -3.32 13.75 5.22
CA ASN A 47 -2.21 14.04 6.13
C ASN A 47 -2.37 13.37 7.50
N ASN A 48 -3.60 13.37 8.06
CA ASN A 48 -3.88 12.71 9.33
C ASN A 48 -3.70 11.18 9.23
N GLY A 49 -4.20 10.57 8.15
CA GLY A 49 -4.00 9.15 7.88
C GLY A 49 -2.52 8.79 7.75
N TYR A 50 -1.74 9.62 7.07
CA TYR A 50 -0.29 9.45 6.97
C TYR A 50 0.40 9.49 8.35
N LEU A 51 0.08 10.48 9.20
CA LEU A 51 0.66 10.60 10.53
C LEU A 51 0.38 9.36 11.38
N LEU A 52 -0.89 8.94 11.44
CA LEU A 52 -1.30 7.72 12.15
C LEU A 52 -0.60 6.47 11.61
N TRP A 53 -0.50 6.35 10.28
CA TRP A 53 0.18 5.22 9.64
C TRP A 53 1.64 5.13 10.03
N THR A 54 2.37 6.26 10.01
CA THR A 54 3.79 6.30 10.35
C THR A 54 4.07 6.10 11.82
N ASP A 55 3.14 6.51 12.69
CA ASP A 55 3.23 6.28 14.13
C ASP A 55 3.08 4.78 14.46
N CYS A 56 2.08 4.13 13.85
CA CYS A 56 1.90 2.68 13.96
C CYS A 56 3.01 1.86 13.27
N ASN A 57 3.63 2.40 12.22
CA ASN A 57 4.60 1.69 11.37
C ASN A 57 5.92 2.48 11.19
N PRO A 58 6.73 2.66 12.25
CA PRO A 58 7.89 3.55 12.20
C PRO A 58 8.99 3.07 11.25
N LYS A 59 9.09 1.76 11.00
CA LYS A 59 10.09 1.18 10.08
C LYS A 59 9.68 1.26 8.59
N TRP A 60 8.42 1.57 8.29
CA TRP A 60 7.91 1.59 6.93
C TRP A 60 8.57 2.73 6.13
N ASN A 61 9.27 2.37 5.05
CA ASN A 61 9.98 3.29 4.15
C ASN A 61 10.94 4.27 4.87
N ALA A 62 11.50 3.92 6.02
CA ALA A 62 12.27 4.82 6.89
C ALA A 62 13.47 5.52 6.20
N GLY A 63 14.08 4.90 5.19
CA GLY A 63 15.18 5.48 4.41
C GLY A 63 14.76 6.43 3.28
N LYS A 64 13.45 6.64 3.06
CA LYS A 64 12.95 7.45 1.94
C LYS A 64 12.50 8.83 2.41
N MET A 65 12.83 9.86 1.64
CA MET A 65 12.40 11.24 1.94
C MET A 65 10.94 11.50 1.56
N TYR A 66 10.40 10.78 0.56
CA TYR A 66 9.07 11.03 -0.03
C TYR A 66 7.98 10.10 0.53
N ARG A 67 8.04 9.78 1.83
CA ARG A 67 7.11 8.84 2.50
C ARG A 67 5.64 9.22 2.39
N ARG A 68 5.30 10.50 2.52
CA ARG A 68 3.91 10.98 2.37
C ARG A 68 3.33 10.64 0.99
N ARG A 69 4.12 10.84 -0.07
CA ARG A 69 3.70 10.52 -1.44
C ARG A 69 3.50 9.01 -1.62
N LEU A 70 4.42 8.19 -1.11
CA LEU A 70 4.28 6.74 -1.16
C LEU A 70 3.03 6.24 -0.45
N HIS A 71 2.71 6.84 0.70
CA HIS A 71 1.53 6.46 1.47
C HIS A 71 0.26 6.69 0.64
N LEU A 72 0.15 7.84 -0.02
CA LEU A 72 -0.97 8.14 -0.90
C LEU A 72 -1.01 7.22 -2.12
N GLU A 73 0.13 6.96 -2.77
CA GLU A 73 0.18 6.05 -3.91
C GLU A 73 -0.24 4.61 -3.53
N GLU A 74 0.19 4.12 -2.36
CA GLU A 74 -0.19 2.79 -1.87
C GLU A 74 -1.67 2.73 -1.46
N LEU A 75 -2.16 3.76 -0.77
CA LEU A 75 -3.56 3.91 -0.38
C LEU A 75 -4.48 3.93 -1.61
N GLU A 76 -4.18 4.79 -2.59
CA GLU A 76 -4.95 4.92 -3.82
C GLU A 76 -4.92 3.63 -4.64
N LYS A 77 -3.76 2.98 -4.78
CA LYS A 77 -3.68 1.68 -5.47
C LYS A 77 -4.54 0.64 -4.77
N GLY A 78 -4.49 0.54 -3.44
CA GLY A 78 -5.29 -0.38 -2.66
C GLY A 78 -6.79 -0.17 -2.84
N GLN A 79 -7.24 1.08 -2.86
CA GLN A 79 -8.65 1.43 -2.97
C GLN A 79 -9.19 1.39 -4.40
N LEU A 80 -8.40 1.83 -5.39
CA LEU A 80 -8.84 1.91 -6.79
C LEU A 80 -8.74 0.58 -7.52
N THR A 81 -7.77 -0.28 -7.20
CA THR A 81 -7.62 -1.59 -7.85
C THR A 81 -8.90 -2.42 -7.84
N PRO A 82 -9.60 -2.65 -6.71
CA PRO A 82 -10.85 -3.41 -6.71
C PRO A 82 -11.94 -2.74 -7.55
N GLN A 83 -12.02 -1.39 -7.52
CA GLN A 83 -12.99 -0.66 -8.33
C GLN A 83 -12.72 -0.83 -9.83
N ILE A 84 -11.45 -0.77 -10.25
CA ILE A 84 -11.03 -0.98 -11.65
C ILE A 84 -11.32 -2.41 -12.11
N LEU A 85 -11.12 -3.39 -11.23
CA LEU A 85 -11.41 -4.80 -11.52
C LEU A 85 -12.91 -5.06 -11.74
N TRP A 86 -13.79 -4.30 -11.09
CA TRP A 86 -15.24 -4.44 -11.23
C TRP A 86 -15.84 -3.64 -12.40
N ARG A 87 -15.05 -2.77 -13.05
CA ARG A 87 -15.51 -2.01 -14.22
C ARG A 87 -15.74 -2.94 -15.41
N LYS A 88 -17.01 -3.11 -15.79
CA LYS A 88 -17.44 -3.81 -17.01
C LYS A 88 -17.46 -2.91 -18.25
N LEU A 89 -17.83 -1.64 -18.07
CA LEU A 89 -17.82 -0.65 -19.15
C LEU A 89 -16.52 0.15 -19.12
N LEU A 90 -15.89 0.25 -20.29
CA LEU A 90 -14.67 1.02 -20.47
C LEU A 90 -15.02 2.43 -20.97
N SER A 91 -14.27 3.41 -20.50
CA SER A 91 -14.35 4.78 -20.99
C SER A 91 -13.96 4.85 -22.46
N GLN A 92 -14.42 5.87 -23.19
CA GLN A 92 -14.04 6.06 -24.59
C GLN A 92 -12.58 6.50 -24.77
N ALA A 93 -11.91 7.00 -23.73
CA ALA A 93 -10.54 7.49 -23.84
C ALA A 93 -9.52 6.32 -23.91
N LEU A 94 -8.73 6.25 -24.99
CA LEU A 94 -7.78 5.17 -25.24
C LEU A 94 -6.82 4.89 -24.06
N MET A 95 -6.31 5.95 -23.42
CA MET A 95 -5.39 5.82 -22.29
C MET A 95 -6.04 5.18 -21.06
N SER A 96 -7.32 5.49 -20.79
CA SER A 96 -8.03 4.93 -19.64
C SER A 96 -8.43 3.47 -19.90
N VAL A 97 -8.81 3.13 -21.13
CA VAL A 97 -9.05 1.75 -21.59
C VAL A 97 -7.81 0.90 -21.36
N HIS A 98 -6.67 1.33 -21.89
CA HIS A 98 -5.40 0.60 -21.78
C HIS A 98 -4.99 0.41 -20.31
N PHE A 99 -5.18 1.43 -19.46
CA PHE A 99 -4.89 1.32 -18.03
C PHE A 99 -5.79 0.30 -17.33
N VAL A 100 -7.11 0.32 -17.56
CA VAL A 100 -8.05 -0.64 -16.96
C VAL A 100 -7.72 -2.06 -17.40
N GLN A 101 -7.48 -2.27 -18.70
CA GLN A 101 -7.09 -3.57 -19.25
C GLN A 101 -5.79 -4.09 -18.61
N LYS A 102 -4.76 -3.24 -18.47
CA LYS A 102 -3.49 -3.60 -17.82
C LYS A 102 -3.68 -4.05 -16.37
N VAL A 103 -4.56 -3.40 -15.61
CA VAL A 103 -4.85 -3.78 -14.21
C VAL A 103 -5.64 -5.09 -14.16
N GLN A 104 -6.62 -5.27 -15.04
CA GLN A 104 -7.45 -6.49 -15.11
C GLN A 104 -6.63 -7.72 -15.55
N SER A 105 -5.77 -7.57 -16.57
CA SER A 105 -4.93 -8.67 -17.07
C SER A 105 -3.85 -9.09 -16.06
N LYS A 106 -3.25 -8.14 -15.33
CA LYS A 106 -2.28 -8.45 -14.26
C LYS A 106 -2.86 -9.37 -13.18
N LYS A 107 -4.15 -9.25 -12.87
CA LYS A 107 -4.82 -10.16 -11.92
C LYS A 107 -5.03 -11.56 -12.53
N GLN A 108 -5.41 -11.65 -13.80
CA GLN A 108 -5.63 -12.94 -14.47
C GLN A 108 -4.33 -13.75 -14.59
N GLY A 109 -3.20 -13.13 -14.95
CA GLY A 109 -1.90 -13.82 -15.02
C GLY A 109 -1.34 -14.28 -13.66
N THR A 110 -1.83 -13.75 -12.55
CA THR A 110 -1.44 -14.22 -11.19
C THR A 110 -2.13 -15.54 -10.84
N SER A 111 -3.29 -15.83 -11.43
CA SER A 111 -4.00 -17.10 -11.24
C SER A 111 -3.42 -18.24 -12.08
N GLU A 112 -2.73 -17.94 -13.19
CA GLU A 112 -2.16 -18.96 -14.09
C GLU A 112 -0.78 -19.48 -13.61
N SER A 113 -0.01 -18.65 -12.90
CA SER A 113 1.32 -19.04 -12.39
C SER A 113 1.27 -20.08 -11.25
N THR A 114 0.21 -20.10 -10.44
CA THR A 114 0.05 -21.12 -9.38
C THR A 114 -0.40 -22.47 -9.92
N VAL A 115 -1.05 -22.52 -11.10
CA VAL A 115 -1.55 -23.78 -11.68
C VAL A 115 -0.43 -24.53 -12.43
N GLN A 116 0.57 -23.85 -12.98
CA GLN A 116 1.68 -24.52 -13.68
C GLN A 116 2.71 -25.17 -12.74
N ALA A 117 2.87 -24.71 -11.50
CA ALA A 117 3.74 -25.37 -10.52
C ALA A 117 3.17 -26.70 -9.98
N ALA A 118 1.85 -26.87 -10.02
CA ALA A 118 1.18 -28.11 -9.60
C ALA A 118 1.03 -29.14 -10.74
N SER A 119 1.25 -28.75 -12.01
CA SER A 119 0.97 -29.60 -13.17
C SER A 119 2.12 -30.52 -13.60
N ASN A 120 3.30 -30.44 -12.98
CA ASN A 120 4.46 -31.28 -13.34
C ASN A 120 4.74 -32.40 -12.31
N LYS A 121 3.71 -33.19 -11.98
CA LYS A 121 3.91 -34.54 -11.44
C LYS A 121 3.34 -35.54 -12.43
N ASN A 122 4.19 -35.97 -13.36
CA ASN A 122 3.92 -37.05 -14.30
C ASN A 122 3.48 -38.31 -13.53
N VAL A 123 2.26 -38.78 -13.83
CA VAL A 123 1.73 -40.08 -13.39
C VAL A 123 2.06 -41.12 -14.45
N PRO A 124 2.82 -42.19 -14.17
CA PRO A 124 2.82 -43.37 -15.01
C PRO A 124 1.66 -44.27 -14.57
N GLY A 125 0.71 -44.47 -15.48
CA GLY A 125 -0.41 -45.39 -15.29
C GLY A 125 0.05 -46.85 -15.20
N ALA A 126 -0.63 -47.62 -14.35
CA ALA A 126 -0.65 -49.07 -14.41
C ALA A 126 -2.03 -49.54 -13.91
N ASN A 127 -2.81 -50.07 -14.85
CA ASN A 127 -4.07 -50.76 -14.59
C ASN A 127 -3.79 -52.04 -13.81
N TYR A 128 -4.48 -52.25 -12.68
CA TYR A 128 -4.39 -53.49 -11.91
C TYR A 128 -5.22 -54.57 -12.61
N ALA A 129 -4.53 -55.49 -13.26
CA ALA A 129 -5.09 -56.64 -13.94
C ALA A 129 -5.50 -57.76 -12.96
N MET A 130 -6.75 -58.20 -13.13
CA MET A 130 -7.27 -59.57 -13.04
C MET A 130 -6.39 -60.63 -12.35
N LEU A 131 -6.85 -61.10 -11.19
CA LEU A 131 -6.41 -62.35 -10.55
C LEU A 131 -6.76 -63.56 -11.43
N GLN A 132 -5.78 -64.26 -12.00
CA GLN A 132 -5.79 -65.72 -12.18
C GLN A 132 -4.37 -66.28 -12.14
N THR A 133 -4.05 -67.01 -11.07
CA THR A 133 -2.85 -67.83 -10.91
C THR A 133 -3.09 -69.19 -11.57
N ILE A 134 -2.39 -69.48 -12.67
CA ILE A 134 -2.20 -70.84 -13.17
C ILE A 134 -0.69 -71.03 -13.37
N THR A 135 -0.04 -71.66 -12.39
CA THR A 135 1.34 -72.12 -12.50
C THR A 135 1.32 -73.57 -12.96
N ARG A 136 1.86 -73.81 -14.16
CA ARG A 136 2.15 -75.14 -14.72
C ARG A 136 3.32 -75.77 -13.96
N GLN A 137 3.28 -77.09 -13.74
CA GLN A 137 4.47 -77.91 -13.47
C GLN A 137 4.86 -78.74 -14.70
N PRO A 138 6.14 -79.15 -14.82
CA PRO A 138 6.74 -79.65 -16.05
C PRO A 138 6.62 -81.17 -16.24
N ALA A 139 6.98 -81.58 -17.45
CA ALA A 139 6.95 -82.93 -18.00
C ALA A 139 7.73 -84.00 -17.23
N VAL A 140 7.18 -85.21 -17.19
CA VAL A 140 7.81 -86.49 -17.60
C VAL A 140 6.76 -87.31 -18.34
#